data_AF-A0A392PGC0-F1
#
_entry.id   AF-A0A392PGC0-F1
#
_cell.length_a   1.000
_cell.length_b   1.000
_cell.length_c   1.000
_cell.angle_alpha   90.00
_cell.angle_beta   90.00
_cell.angle_gamma   90.00
#
_symmetry.space_group_name_H-M   'P 1'
#
loop_
_entity.id
_entity.type
_entity.pdbx_description
1 polymer ?
#
loop_
_entity_poly.entity_id
_entity_poly.type
_entity_poly.pdbx_seq_one_letter_code
_entity_poly.pdbx_strand_id
1 'polypeptide(L)' 'ISHTDEIDTRVIAPFVQEALDGIEFAIGPPTSRWGSLRASMGHPQPFDLKYVGVGNEDCGKLNYLGMLSLFLLSTH' A
#
# COMPACT_ATOMS: atom_id res chain seq x y z
N ILE A 1 21.09 -6.87 -24.38
CA ILE A 1 20.37 -5.68 -23.87
C ILE A 1 20.08 -5.98 -22.40
N SER A 2 20.89 -5.44 -21.49
CA SER A 2 20.87 -5.81 -20.07
C SER A 2 19.79 -5.01 -19.36
N HIS A 3 18.80 -5.69 -18.79
CA HIS A 3 17.71 -5.11 -18.02
C HIS A 3 18.22 -4.69 -16.63
N THR A 4 18.62 -3.43 -16.51
CA THR A 4 18.92 -2.79 -15.23
C THR A 4 18.23 -1.44 -15.22
N ASP A 5 16.92 -1.45 -15.43
CA ASP A 5 16.09 -0.29 -15.16
C ASP A 5 15.89 -0.21 -13.65
N GLU A 6 16.82 0.46 -12.96
CA GLU A 6 16.53 1.05 -11.65
C GLU A 6 15.41 2.07 -11.86
N ILE A 7 14.17 1.64 -11.62
CA ILE A 7 13.03 2.55 -11.67
C ILE A 7 13.24 3.57 -10.54
N ASP A 8 13.38 4.83 -10.93
CA ASP A 8 13.51 5.95 -10.01
C ASP A 8 12.40 5.90 -8.96
N THR A 9 12.80 5.85 -7.69
CA THR A 9 11.91 5.72 -6.54
C THR A 9 10.87 6.83 -6.47
N ARG A 10 11.13 8.00 -7.09
CA ARG A 10 10.17 9.10 -7.21
C ARG A 10 8.95 8.75 -8.05
N VAL A 11 9.09 7.81 -9.00
CA VAL A 11 7.99 7.34 -9.85
C VAL A 11 7.14 6.30 -9.12
N ILE A 12 7.74 5.55 -8.18
CA ILE A 12 7.06 4.50 -7.40
C ILE A 12 6.44 5.05 -6.10
N ALA A 13 7.04 6.10 -5.53
CA ALA A 13 6.58 6.76 -4.30
C ALA A 13 5.07 7.08 -4.25
N PRO A 14 4.43 7.65 -5.29
CA PRO A 14 2.99 7.90 -5.24
C PRO A 14 2.16 6.61 -5.10
N PHE A 15 2.55 5.53 -5.77
CA PHE A 15 1.85 4.24 -5.67
C PHE A 15 1.99 3.60 -4.28
N VAL A 16 3.16 3.76 -3.66
CA VAL A 16 3.39 3.31 -2.27
C VAL A 16 2.51 4.12 -1.32
N GLN A 17 2.43 5.44 -1.50
CA GLN A 17 1.59 6.29 -0.66
C GLN A 17 0.11 5.95 -0.82
N GLU A 18 -0.36 5.69 -2.05
CA GLU A 18 -1.74 5.27 -2.30
C GLU A 18 -2.07 3.93 -1.60
N ALA A 19 -1.15 2.97 -1.61
CA ALA A 19 -1.33 1.71 -0.89
C ALA A 19 -1.40 1.92 0.63
N LEU A 20 -0.54 2.77 1.20
CA LEU A 20 -0.55 3.12 2.62
C LEU A 20 -1.84 3.87 3.01
N ASP A 21 -2.31 4.79 2.17
CA ASP A 21 -3.57 5.52 2.36
C ASP A 21 -4.77 4.55 2.38
N GLY A 22 -4.78 3.56 1.48
CA GLY A 22 -5.80 2.51 1.46
C GLY A 22 -5.80 1.64 2.73
N ILE A 23 -4.62 1.30 3.24
CA ILE A 23 -4.48 0.57 4.50
C ILE A 23 -4.97 1.44 5.67
N GLU A 24 -4.57 2.71 5.74
CA GLU A 24 -5.03 3.62 6.79
C GLU A 24 -6.56 3.82 6.76
N PHE A 25 -7.15 3.91 5.56
CA PHE A 25 -8.60 3.92 5.43
C PHE A 25 -9.22 2.66 6.04
N ALA A 26 -8.66 1.49 5.75
CA ALA A 26 -9.21 0.22 6.19
C ALA A 26 -9.07 -0.02 7.71
N ILE A 27 -7.86 0.18 8.25
CA ILE A 27 -7.53 -0.21 9.62
C ILE A 27 -7.22 0.95 10.57
N GLY A 28 -7.07 2.17 10.05
CA GLY A 28 -6.71 3.34 10.85
C GLY A 28 -7.79 3.74 11.87
N PRO A 29 -7.39 4.40 12.97
CA PRO A 29 -8.33 4.88 13.97
C PRO A 29 -9.26 5.95 13.39
N PRO A 30 -10.50 6.10 13.87
CA PRO A 30 -11.45 7.08 13.35
C PRO A 30 -11.01 8.55 13.54
N THR A 31 -9.92 8.79 14.28
CA THR A 31 -9.29 10.11 14.44
C THR A 31 -8.23 10.40 13.39
N SER A 32 -7.81 9.39 12.60
CA SER A 32 -6.85 9.58 11.51
C SER A 32 -7.52 10.17 10.28
N ARG A 33 -6.73 10.65 9.31
CA ARG A 33 -7.27 11.27 8.10
C ARG A 33 -8.18 10.30 7.35
N TRP A 34 -7.69 9.10 7.06
CA TRP A 34 -8.44 8.15 6.26
C TRP A 34 -9.43 7.33 7.10
N GLY A 35 -9.13 7.08 8.38
CA GLY A 35 -10.08 6.45 9.30
C GLY A 35 -11.29 7.34 9.64
N SER A 36 -11.10 8.66 9.73
CA SER A 36 -12.22 9.61 9.89
C SER A 36 -13.11 9.67 8.64
N LEU A 37 -12.53 9.57 7.44
CA LEU A 37 -13.30 9.45 6.20
C LEU A 37 -14.15 8.16 6.22
N ARG A 38 -13.54 7.01 6.52
CA ARG A 38 -14.27 5.73 6.69
C ARG A 38 -15.42 5.87 7.70
N ALA A 39 -15.17 6.51 8.85
CA ALA A 39 -16.18 6.75 9.86
C ALA A 39 -17.32 7.65 9.35
N SER A 40 -17.01 8.72 8.62
CA SER A 40 -18.00 9.64 8.03
C SER A 40 -18.90 8.97 6.99
N MET A 41 -18.40 7.91 6.33
CA MET A 41 -19.16 7.09 5.38
C MET A 41 -20.06 6.05 6.07
N GLY A 42 -20.17 6.07 7.41
CA GLY A 42 -21.03 5.18 8.18
C GLY A 42 -20.34 3.93 8.73
N HIS A 43 -19.01 3.81 8.60
CA HIS A 43 -18.25 2.66 9.09
C HIS A 43 -17.15 3.08 10.10
N PRO A 44 -17.53 3.48 11.33
CA PRO A 44 -16.56 3.98 12.32
C PRO A 44 -15.54 2.92 12.77
N GLN A 45 -15.93 1.65 12.77
CA GLN A 45 -15.04 0.56 13.16
C GLN A 45 -14.04 0.23 12.04
N PRO A 46 -12.78 -0.13 12.37
CA PRO A 46 -11.84 -0.69 11.40
C PRO A 46 -12.36 -1.99 10.76
N PHE A 47 -11.92 -2.28 9.54
CA PHE A 47 -12.15 -3.60 8.92
C PHE A 47 -11.17 -4.65 9.48
N ASP A 48 -11.58 -5.91 9.51
CA ASP A 48 -10.71 -7.04 9.84
C ASP A 48 -9.81 -7.41 8.65
N LEU A 49 -8.88 -6.50 8.31
CA LEU A 49 -7.94 -6.66 7.21
C LEU A 49 -6.75 -7.53 7.65
N LYS A 50 -6.77 -8.81 7.27
CA LYS A 50 -5.70 -9.78 7.59
C LYS A 50 -4.70 -10.00 6.46
N TYR A 51 -5.09 -9.71 5.23
CA TYR A 51 -4.29 -9.96 4.05
C TYR A 51 -4.36 -8.76 3.10
N VAL A 52 -3.20 -8.31 2.63
CA VAL A 52 -3.07 -7.28 1.61
C VAL A 52 -2.45 -7.94 0.38
N GLY A 53 -3.21 -8.00 -0.72
CA GLY A 53 -2.71 -8.46 -2.01
C GLY A 53 -1.94 -7.35 -2.69
N VAL A 54 -0.69 -7.61 -3.05
CA VAL A 54 0.15 -6.66 -3.78
C VAL A 54 0.09 -6.97 -5.28
N GLY A 55 -0.67 -6.16 -6.02
CA GLY A 55 -0.89 -6.23 -7.47
C GLY A 55 -1.86 -7.33 -7.94
N ASN A 56 -2.21 -7.28 -9.23
CA ASN A 56 -3.31 -8.09 -9.81
C ASN A 56 -3.01 -8.69 -11.20
N GLU A 57 -2.16 -8.09 -12.05
CA GLU A 57 -1.94 -8.55 -13.44
C GLU A 57 -0.48 -8.45 -13.94
N ASP A 58 0.52 -8.70 -13.10
CA ASP A 58 1.94 -8.69 -13.49
C ASP A 58 2.45 -10.11 -13.77
N CYS A 59 2.00 -10.72 -14.87
CA CYS A 59 2.43 -12.07 -15.27
C CYS A 59 3.83 -12.10 -15.91
N GLY A 60 4.63 -11.03 -15.84
CA GLY A 60 5.90 -10.99 -16.58
C GLY A 60 6.95 -9.93 -16.24
N LYS A 61 6.87 -9.19 -15.12
CA LYS A 61 7.91 -8.21 -14.75
C LYS A 61 8.53 -8.50 -13.38
N LEU A 62 9.86 -8.62 -13.37
CA LEU A 62 10.74 -8.97 -12.23
C LEU A 62 10.78 -7.92 -11.09
N ASN A 63 9.84 -6.98 -11.03
CA ASN A 63 9.90 -5.82 -10.12
C ASN A 63 9.22 -6.06 -8.76
N TYR A 64 8.82 -7.29 -8.47
CA TYR A 64 8.00 -7.64 -7.31
C TYR A 64 8.76 -7.76 -5.97
N LEU A 65 10.08 -7.98 -5.99
CA LEU A 65 10.85 -8.27 -4.77
C LEU A 65 11.18 -7.01 -3.94
N GLY A 66 11.26 -5.84 -4.56
CA GLY A 66 11.57 -4.58 -3.87
C GLY A 66 10.43 -4.07 -3.00
N MET A 67 9.19 -4.13 -3.52
CA MET A 67 8.00 -3.62 -2.81
C MET A 67 7.66 -4.47 -1.58
N LEU A 68 7.85 -5.80 -1.66
CA LEU A 68 7.65 -6.72 -0.53
C LEU A 68 8.61 -6.42 0.63
N SER A 69 9.87 -6.10 0.31
CA SER A 69 10.93 -5.85 1.29
C SER A 69 10.72 -4.54 2.04
N LEU A 70 10.29 -3.47 1.34
CA LEU A 70 10.00 -2.17 1.95
C LEU A 70 8.77 -2.22 2.87
N PHE A 71 7.77 -3.02 2.51
CA PHE A 71 6.54 -3.19 3.28
C PHE A 71 6.78 -3.88 4.64
N LEU A 72 7.69 -4.85 4.70
CA LEU A 72 8.05 -5.55 5.95
C LEU A 72 8.96 -4.72 6.87
N LEU A 73 9.80 -3.85 6.31
CA LEU A 73 10.72 -2.98 7.08
C LEU A 73 10.02 -1.74 7.66
N SER A 74 8.93 -1.27 7.05
CA SER A 74 8.18 -0.09 7.54
C SER A 74 7.17 -0.42 8.65
N THR A 75 7.01 -1.70 9.00
CA THR A 75 6.11 -2.17 10.07
C THR A 75 6.85 -2.62 11.33
N HIS A 76 8.04 -2.09 11.61
CA HIS A 76 8.72 -2.18 12.91
C HIS A 76 8.90 -0.78 13.51
#